data_AF-A0A4Q6IM04-F1
#
_entry.id   AF-A0A4Q6IM04-F1
#
_cell.length_a   1.000
_cell.length_b   1.000
_cell.length_c   1.000
_cell.angle_alpha   90.00
_cell.angle_beta   90.00
_cell.angle_gamma   90.00
#
_symmetry.space_group_name_H-M   'P 1'
#
loop_
_entity.id
_entity.type
_entity.pdbx_description
1 polymer ?
#
loop_
_entity_poly.entity_id
_entity_poly.type
_entity_poly.pdbx_seq_one_letter_code
_entity_poly.pdbx_strand_id
1 'polypeptide(L)'
;MAARVDAARLAYRMNRYREAKELVDRVLREDPYREQAWQLAIRLAHASGSDDAVLALYQRYVARMRDLGVPPSDEVRRLVMQLRR
;
A
#
# COMPACT_ATOMS: atom_id res chain seq x y z
N MET A 1 10.83 -12.08 0.40
CA MET A 1 9.72 -11.11 0.45
C MET A 1 9.46 -10.38 -0.87
N ALA A 2 10.48 -10.00 -1.64
CA ALA A 2 10.30 -9.34 -2.95
C ALA A 2 9.31 -10.09 -3.88
N ALA A 3 9.44 -11.42 -3.97
CA ALA A 3 8.56 -12.26 -4.79
C ALA A 3 7.05 -12.10 -4.49
N ARG A 4 6.64 -11.83 -3.24
CA ARG A 4 5.22 -11.63 -2.91
C ARG A 4 4.72 -10.25 -3.31
N VAL A 5 5.57 -9.22 -3.20
CA VAL A 5 5.24 -7.88 -3.70
C VAL A 5 5.10 -7.91 -5.23
N ASP A 6 5.97 -8.65 -5.91
CA ASP A 6 5.91 -8.80 -7.37
C ASP A 6 4.68 -9.59 -7.81
N ALA A 7 4.34 -10.67 -7.11
CA ALA A 7 3.10 -11.42 -7.33
C ALA A 7 1.85 -10.53 -7.11
N ALA A 8 1.84 -9.74 -6.03
CA ALA A 8 0.75 -8.82 -5.75
C ALA A 8 0.61 -7.76 -6.85
N ARG A 9 1.74 -7.23 -7.33
CA ARG A 9 1.78 -6.25 -8.43
C ARG A 9 1.30 -6.86 -9.74
N LEU A 10 1.62 -8.13 -10.01
CA LEU A 10 1.12 -8.84 -11.18
C LEU A 10 -0.40 -9.05 -11.10
N ALA A 11 -0.90 -9.53 -9.96
CA ALA A 11 -2.33 -9.70 -9.71
C ALA A 11 -3.09 -8.36 -9.87
N TYR A 12 -2.54 -7.26 -9.35
CA TYR A 12 -3.09 -5.92 -9.52
C TYR A 12 -3.20 -5.52 -11.01
N ARG A 13 -2.13 -5.71 -11.79
CA ARG A 13 -2.12 -5.41 -13.24
C ARG A 13 -3.11 -6.28 -14.03
N MET A 14 -3.43 -7.47 -13.53
CA MET A 14 -4.44 -8.37 -14.10
C MET A 14 -5.87 -8.09 -13.60
N ASN A 15 -6.10 -6.96 -12.90
CA ASN A 15 -7.37 -6.60 -12.26
C ASN A 15 -7.88 -7.62 -11.23
N ARG A 16 -7.00 -8.49 -10.73
CA ARG A 16 -7.30 -9.47 -9.67
C ARG A 16 -7.13 -8.82 -8.31
N TYR A 17 -7.93 -7.79 -8.02
CA TYR A 17 -7.75 -6.93 -6.85
C TYR A 17 -7.86 -7.68 -5.52
N ARG A 18 -8.74 -8.70 -5.43
CA ARG A 18 -8.86 -9.55 -4.24
C ARG A 18 -7.56 -10.31 -3.95
N GLU A 19 -7.01 -10.98 -4.96
CA GLU A 19 -5.75 -11.73 -4.85
C GLU A 19 -4.59 -10.78 -4.49
N ALA A 20 -4.50 -9.66 -5.20
CA ALA A 20 -3.49 -8.64 -4.92
C ALA A 20 -3.58 -8.12 -3.47
N LYS A 21 -4.79 -7.87 -2.97
CA LYS A 21 -5.02 -7.46 -1.59
C LYS A 21 -4.57 -8.53 -0.59
N GLU A 22 -4.93 -9.78 -0.80
CA GLU A 22 -4.53 -10.89 0.08
C GLU A 22 -3.00 -11.04 0.14
N LEU A 23 -2.31 -10.87 -0.98
CA LEU A 23 -0.85 -10.89 -1.05
C LEU A 23 -0.23 -9.69 -0.33
N VAL A 24 -0.75 -8.48 -0.54
CA VAL A 24 -0.28 -7.27 0.15
C VAL A 24 -0.50 -7.38 1.66
N ASP A 25 -1.67 -7.84 2.11
CA ASP A 25 -1.98 -8.02 3.53
C ASP A 25 -1.04 -9.05 4.19
N ARG A 26 -0.57 -10.06 3.45
CA ARG A 26 0.46 -10.99 3.94
C ARG A 26 1.81 -10.31 4.05
N VAL A 27 2.24 -9.57 3.03
CA VAL A 27 3.52 -8.84 3.09
C VAL A 27 3.53 -7.85 4.25
N LEU A 28 2.46 -7.06 4.44
CA LEU A 28 2.39 -6.07 5.53
C LEU A 28 2.28 -6.69 6.92
N ARG A 29 1.84 -7.95 7.04
CA ARG A 29 1.88 -8.69 8.30
C ARG A 29 3.28 -9.20 8.63
N GLU A 30 4.00 -9.69 7.61
CA GLU A 30 5.34 -10.25 7.79
C GLU A 30 6.42 -9.15 7.87
N ASP A 31 6.28 -8.07 7.09
CA ASP A 31 7.15 -6.89 7.04
C ASP A 31 6.29 -5.62 6.93
N PRO A 32 5.85 -5.07 8.09
CA PRO A 32 5.04 -3.85 8.16
C PRO A 32 5.74 -2.60 7.64
N TYR A 33 7.04 -2.67 7.35
CA TYR A 33 7.85 -1.52 6.93
C TYR A 33 8.17 -1.55 5.44
N ARG A 34 7.70 -2.58 4.72
CA ARG A 34 7.86 -2.69 3.28
C ARG A 34 7.06 -1.62 2.54
N GLU A 35 7.72 -0.51 2.20
CA GLU A 35 7.09 0.63 1.53
C GLU A 35 6.34 0.27 0.24
N GLN A 36 6.93 -0.59 -0.59
CA GLN A 36 6.30 -1.02 -1.84
C GLN A 36 4.94 -1.71 -1.62
N ALA A 37 4.76 -2.40 -0.48
CA ALA A 37 3.49 -3.02 -0.13
C ALA A 37 2.45 -1.98 0.29
N TRP A 38 2.86 -0.93 1.01
CA TRP A 38 1.97 0.20 1.34
C TRP A 38 1.52 0.96 0.09
N GLN A 39 2.45 1.26 -0.83
CA GLN A 39 2.09 1.91 -2.10
C GLN A 39 1.08 1.07 -2.90
N LEU A 40 1.25 -0.26 -2.93
CA LEU A 40 0.34 -1.15 -3.63
C LEU A 40 -1.02 -1.25 -2.93
N ALA A 41 -1.06 -1.27 -1.59
CA ALA A 41 -2.30 -1.23 -0.82
C ALA A 41 -3.11 0.04 -1.15
N ILE A 42 -2.44 1.18 -1.20
CA ILE A 42 -3.04 2.48 -1.52
C ILE A 42 -3.60 2.49 -2.96
N ARG A 43 -2.83 1.99 -3.94
CA ARG A 43 -3.32 1.86 -5.33
C ARG A 43 -4.52 0.92 -5.42
N LEU A 44 -4.53 -0.18 -4.68
CA LEU A 44 -5.66 -1.11 -4.61
C LEU A 44 -6.93 -0.47 -4.06
N ALA A 45 -6.80 0.31 -2.98
CA ALA A 45 -7.94 1.03 -2.38
C ALA A 45 -8.56 2.02 -3.37
N HIS A 46 -7.73 2.78 -4.06
CA HIS A 46 -8.19 3.71 -5.09
C HIS A 46 -8.83 2.98 -6.30
N ALA A 47 -8.20 1.92 -6.80
CA ALA A 47 -8.75 1.11 -7.89
C ALA A 47 -10.10 0.45 -7.53
N SER A 48 -10.36 0.25 -6.23
CA SER A 48 -11.65 -0.24 -5.72
C SER A 48 -12.67 0.88 -5.47
N GLY A 49 -12.33 2.14 -5.76
CA GLY A 49 -13.21 3.30 -5.59
C GLY A 49 -13.37 3.78 -4.15
N SER A 50 -12.44 3.46 -3.25
CA SER A 50 -12.54 3.81 -1.82
C SER A 50 -11.48 4.82 -1.41
N ASP A 51 -11.81 6.11 -1.54
CA ASP A 51 -10.93 7.22 -1.12
C ASP A 51 -10.72 7.24 0.41
N ASP A 52 -11.73 6.87 1.17
CA ASP A 52 -11.60 6.69 2.62
C ASP A 52 -10.58 5.61 2.97
N ALA A 53 -10.58 4.49 2.23
CA ALA A 53 -9.59 3.44 2.43
C ALA A 53 -8.17 3.90 2.03
N VAL A 54 -8.02 4.75 1.01
CA VAL A 54 -6.73 5.39 0.66
C VAL A 54 -6.21 6.19 1.86
N LEU A 55 -7.06 7.02 2.47
CA LEU A 55 -6.68 7.83 3.62
C LEU A 55 -6.36 6.99 4.86
N ALA A 56 -7.19 5.99 5.16
CA ALA A 56 -6.97 5.09 6.29
C ALA A 56 -5.64 4.32 6.16
N LEU A 57 -5.32 3.84 4.95
CA LEU A 57 -4.04 3.18 4.68
C LEU A 57 -2.86 4.14 4.82
N TYR A 58 -2.98 5.37 4.32
CA TYR A 58 -1.93 6.37 4.47
C TYR A 58 -1.66 6.73 5.94
N GLN A 59 -2.71 6.92 6.75
CA GLN A 59 -2.56 7.18 8.17
C GLN A 59 -1.90 6.02 8.91
N ARG A 60 -2.27 4.77 8.57
CA ARG A 60 -1.62 3.57 9.12
C ARG A 60 -0.14 3.51 8.74
N TYR A 61 0.22 3.82 7.50
CA TYR A 61 1.61 3.90 7.07
C TYR A 61 2.39 4.94 7.86
N VAL A 62 1.85 6.17 8.00
CA VAL A 62 2.49 7.25 8.77
C VAL A 62 2.71 6.84 10.22
N ALA A 63 1.73 6.21 10.86
CA ALA A 63 1.86 5.70 12.22
C ALA A 63 3.01 4.69 12.34
N ARG A 64 3.12 3.74 11.40
CA ARG A 64 4.20 2.73 11.41
C ARG A 64 5.60 3.30 11.18
N MET A 65 5.73 4.31 10.33
CA MET A 65 7.01 5.00 10.15
C MET A 65 7.40 5.79 11.41
N ARG A 66 6.42 6.44 12.03
CA ARG A 66 6.63 7.15 13.30
C ARG A 66 7.06 6.21 14.43
N ASP A 67 6.48 5.00 14.51
CA ASP A 67 6.86 4.00 15.51
C ASP A 67 8.32 3.55 15.35
N LEU A 68 8.89 3.63 14.13
CA LEU A 68 10.31 3.40 13.84
C LEU A 68 11.19 4.65 14.01
N GLY A 69 10.61 5.81 14.33
CA GLY A 69 11.33 7.08 14.39
C GLY A 69 11.82 7.58 13.03
N VAL A 70 11.28 7.06 11.92
CA VAL A 70 11.65 7.50 10.57
C VAL A 70 10.54 8.36 9.96
N PRO A 71 10.90 9.37 9.13
CA PRO A 71 9.90 10.17 8.44
C PRO A 71 9.16 9.32 7.38
N PRO A 72 7.87 9.58 7.13
CA PRO A 72 7.16 8.99 6.01
C PRO A 72 7.80 9.37 4.67
N SER A 73 7.84 8.43 3.72
CA SER A 73 8.40 8.65 2.39
C SER A 73 7.62 9.69 1.59
N ASP A 74 8.38 10.57 0.94
CA ASP A 74 7.86 11.54 -0.03
C ASP A 74 7.14 10.86 -1.19
N GLU A 75 7.54 9.65 -1.59
CA GLU A 75 6.92 8.93 -2.70
C GLU A 75 5.50 8.50 -2.34
N VAL A 76 5.30 7.92 -1.15
CA VAL A 76 3.97 7.53 -0.67
C VAL A 76 3.09 8.76 -0.47
N ARG A 77 3.66 9.86 0.04
CA ARG A 77 2.93 11.13 0.19
C ARG A 77 2.45 11.67 -1.16
N ARG A 78 3.34 11.70 -2.17
CA ARG A 78 2.99 12.16 -3.54
C ARG A 78 1.92 11.27 -4.18
N LEU A 79 2.03 9.95 -4.01
CA LEU A 79 1.02 9.00 -4.51
C LEU A 79 -0.37 9.35 -3.97
N VAL A 80 -0.51 9.53 -2.65
CA VAL A 80 -1.81 9.85 -2.03
C VAL A 80 -2.34 11.21 -2.50
N MET A 81 -1.48 12.21 -2.67
CA MET A 81 -1.90 13.51 -3.23
C MET A 81 -2.41 13.39 -4.68
N GLN A 82 -1.79 12.54 -5.50
CA GLN A 82 -2.20 12.32 -6.89
C GLN A 82 -3.53 11.59 -7.01
N LEU A 83 -3.78 10.58 -6.17
CA LEU A 83 -5.00 9.78 -6.21
C LEU A 83 -6.24 10.51 -5.68
N ARG A 84 -6.06 11.64 -4.99
CA ARG A 84 -7.13 12.45 -4.40
C ARG A 84 -7.45 13.73 -5.17
N ARG A 85 -6.81 13.94 -6.33
CA ARG A 85 -7.10 15.04 -7.25
C ARG A 85 -8.08 14.60 -8.31
#